data_AF-A0A6B3H7G7-F1
#
_entry.id   AF-A0A6B3H7G7-F1
#
_cell.length_a   1.000
_cell.length_b   1.000
_cell.length_c   1.000
_cell.angle_alpha   90.00
_cell.angle_beta   90.00
_cell.angle_gamma   90.00
#
_symmetry.space_group_name_H-M   'P 1'
#
loop_
_entity.id
_entity.type
_entity.pdbx_description
1 polymer ?
#
loop_
_entity_poly.entity_id
_entity_poly.type
_entity_poly.pdbx_seq_one_letter_code
_entity_poly.pdbx_strand_id
1 'polypeptide(L)'
;VDWARSTGGLILEDDYDGEFRYDRQPVGALQGLDPERVVYLGTASKSLAPGLRLGWMVLPGHLVGEVMAAKGMADRVSGSPDQLTLAEFIASG
;
A
#
# COMPACT_ATOMS: atom_id res chain seq x y z
N VAL A 1 -17.66 0.60 -1.91
CA VAL A 1 -17.34 -0.82 -1.59
C VAL A 1 -18.50 -1.79 -1.83
N ASP A 2 -19.74 -1.33 -2.00
CA ASP A 2 -20.92 -2.22 -2.09
C ASP A 2 -20.91 -3.19 -3.28
N TRP A 3 -20.35 -2.80 -4.42
CA TRP A 3 -20.13 -3.71 -5.55
C TRP A 3 -19.27 -4.91 -5.16
N ALA A 4 -18.17 -4.70 -4.43
CA ALA A 4 -17.30 -5.77 -3.97
C ALA A 4 -18.00 -6.67 -2.95
N ARG A 5 -18.88 -6.10 -2.12
CA ARG A 5 -19.73 -6.86 -1.20
C ARG A 5 -20.74 -7.75 -1.92
N SER A 6 -21.42 -7.22 -2.93
CA SER A 6 -22.50 -7.94 -3.63
C SER A 6 -21.98 -9.01 -4.60
N THR A 7 -20.77 -8.84 -5.13
CA THR A 7 -20.18 -9.75 -6.11
C THR A 7 -19.15 -10.71 -5.52
N GLY A 8 -18.77 -10.52 -4.26
CA GLY A 8 -17.61 -11.20 -3.68
C GLY A 8 -16.27 -10.71 -4.26
N GLY A 9 -16.27 -9.56 -4.94
CA GLY A 9 -15.08 -8.97 -5.55
C GLY A 9 -14.10 -8.37 -4.55
N LEU A 10 -12.91 -8.05 -5.06
CA LEU A 10 -11.82 -7.38 -4.38
C LEU A 10 -11.53 -6.05 -5.08
N ILE A 11 -11.30 -4.99 -4.32
CA ILE A 11 -10.91 -3.66 -4.83
C ILE A 11 -9.41 -3.51 -4.61
N LEU A 12 -8.68 -3.19 -5.68
CA LEU A 12 -7.28 -2.77 -5.59
C LEU A 12 -7.25 -1.25 -5.65
N GLU A 13 -6.85 -0.63 -4.55
CA GLU A 13 -6.69 0.81 -4.39
C GLU A 13 -5.22 1.17 -4.55
N ASP A 14 -4.86 1.71 -5.72
CA ASP A 14 -3.54 2.30 -5.98
C ASP A 14 -3.60 3.81 -5.73
N ASP A 15 -3.44 4.19 -4.47
CA ASP A 15 -3.60 5.57 -4.00
C ASP A 15 -2.25 6.18 -3.60
N TYR A 16 -1.42 6.44 -4.62
CA TYR A 16 -0.06 6.97 -4.43
C TYR A 16 -0.02 8.49 -4.19
N ASP A 17 -1.12 9.22 -4.44
CA ASP A 17 -1.17 10.69 -4.36
C ASP A 17 -2.40 11.28 -3.67
N GLY A 18 -3.24 10.46 -3.01
CA GLY A 18 -4.44 10.90 -2.32
C GLY A 18 -4.21 12.04 -1.33
N GLU A 19 -3.03 12.10 -0.72
CA GLU A 19 -2.61 13.13 0.23
C GLU A 19 -2.10 14.43 -0.44
N PHE A 20 -1.74 14.40 -1.73
CA PHE A 20 -1.16 15.54 -2.46
C PHE A 20 -2.20 16.35 -3.25
N ARG A 21 -3.46 16.39 -2.76
CA ARG A 21 -4.51 17.21 -3.37
C ARG A 21 -4.44 18.64 -2.83
N TYR A 22 -3.77 19.50 -3.58
CA TYR A 22 -3.58 20.91 -3.21
C TYR A 22 -4.82 21.80 -3.46
N ASP A 23 -5.75 21.36 -4.31
CA ASP A 23 -6.93 22.14 -4.72
C ASP A 23 -8.25 21.71 -4.05
N ARG A 24 -8.28 20.58 -3.31
CA ARG A 24 -9.51 19.99 -2.75
C ARG A 24 -9.26 19.23 -1.45
N GLN A 25 -10.33 19.04 -0.69
CA GLN A 25 -10.30 18.19 0.51
C GLN A 25 -9.85 16.76 0.12
N PRO A 26 -8.91 16.16 0.86
CA PRO A 26 -8.50 14.78 0.65
C PRO A 26 -9.71 13.85 0.77
N VAL A 27 -9.81 12.90 -0.15
CA VAL A 27 -10.77 11.79 -0.01
C VAL A 27 -10.07 10.72 0.77
N GLY A 28 -10.65 10.27 1.88
CA GLY A 28 -10.06 9.20 2.68
C GLY A 28 -9.98 7.89 1.89
N ALA A 29 -8.96 7.08 2.18
CA ALA A 29 -8.74 5.79 1.54
C ALA A 29 -9.96 4.87 1.68
N LEU A 30 -10.30 4.15 0.61
CA LEU A 30 -11.34 3.13 0.59
C LEU A 30 -11.06 1.99 1.57
N GLN A 31 -9.78 1.75 1.88
CA GLN A 31 -9.36 0.76 2.87
C GLN A 31 -10.06 0.93 4.22
N GLY A 32 -10.32 2.15 4.65
CA GLY A 32 -11.02 2.43 5.91
C GLY A 32 -12.49 2.00 5.91
N LEU A 33 -13.10 1.78 4.73
CA LEU A 33 -14.52 1.44 4.58
C LEU A 33 -14.78 -0.07 4.61
N ASP A 34 -13.85 -0.88 4.11
CA ASP A 34 -13.97 -2.34 4.09
C ASP A 34 -12.61 -3.06 3.99
N PRO A 35 -11.90 -3.25 5.12
CA PRO A 35 -10.55 -3.84 5.13
C PRO A 35 -10.48 -5.28 4.61
N GLU A 36 -11.59 -6.00 4.59
CA GLU A 36 -11.66 -7.38 4.10
C GLU A 36 -11.81 -7.47 2.58
N ARG A 37 -12.06 -6.34 1.90
CA ARG A 37 -12.36 -6.31 0.46
C ARG A 37 -11.57 -5.26 -0.31
N VAL A 38 -10.80 -4.44 0.38
CA VAL A 38 -9.92 -3.45 -0.24
C VAL A 38 -8.49 -3.87 0.03
N VAL A 39 -7.67 -3.80 -1.01
CA VAL A 39 -6.22 -3.91 -0.96
C VAL A 39 -5.67 -2.54 -1.27
N TYR A 40 -5.07 -1.89 -0.27
CA TYR A 40 -4.43 -0.60 -0.44
C TYR A 40 -2.96 -0.78 -0.84
N LEU A 41 -2.53 -0.07 -1.88
CA LEU A 41 -1.15 -0.06 -2.38
C LEU A 41 -0.55 1.33 -2.15
N GLY A 42 0.60 1.38 -1.47
CA GLY A 42 1.33 2.61 -1.20
C GLY A 42 2.79 2.54 -1.66
N THR A 43 3.39 3.70 -1.90
CA THR A 43 4.82 3.79 -2.27
C THR A 43 5.50 5.07 -1.78
N ALA A 44 6.77 4.96 -1.42
CA ALA A 44 7.64 6.09 -1.13
C ALA A 44 8.16 6.81 -2.40
N SER A 45 7.93 6.24 -3.59
CA SER A 45 8.56 6.70 -4.85
C SER A 45 8.16 8.13 -5.24
N LYS A 46 6.98 8.57 -4.84
CA LYS A 46 6.36 9.83 -5.28
C LYS A 46 6.50 10.94 -4.25
N SER A 47 6.55 10.56 -2.97
CA SER A 47 6.73 11.48 -1.85
C SER A 47 8.21 11.74 -1.54
N LEU A 48 9.10 10.77 -1.81
CA LEU A 48 10.52 10.84 -1.44
C LEU A 48 11.44 10.71 -2.66
N ALA A 49 11.65 9.50 -3.16
CA ALA A 49 12.52 9.27 -4.30
C ALA A 49 12.21 7.93 -4.99
N PRO A 50 12.06 7.89 -6.34
CA PRO A 50 11.86 6.63 -7.07
C PRO A 50 12.98 5.61 -6.87
N GLY A 51 14.19 6.07 -6.55
CA GLY A 51 15.36 5.23 -6.32
C GLY A 51 15.27 4.32 -5.08
N LEU A 52 14.43 4.65 -4.10
CA LEU A 52 14.24 3.83 -2.89
C LEU A 52 13.61 2.47 -3.19
N ARG A 53 12.76 2.41 -4.23
CA ARG A 53 12.01 1.21 -4.63
C ARG A 53 11.22 0.55 -3.47
N LEU A 54 10.74 1.36 -2.54
CA LEU A 54 9.93 0.93 -1.41
C LEU A 54 8.44 1.16 -1.69
N GLY A 55 7.66 0.11 -1.48
CA GLY A 55 6.20 0.12 -1.50
C GLY A 55 5.65 -0.89 -0.52
N TRP A 56 4.38 -0.74 -0.18
CA TRP A 56 3.69 -1.58 0.79
C TRP A 56 2.27 -1.88 0.33
N MET A 57 1.70 -2.93 0.90
CA MET A 57 0.31 -3.31 0.69
C MET A 57 -0.37 -3.48 2.04
N VAL A 58 -1.58 -2.95 2.19
CA VAL A 58 -2.49 -3.31 3.28
C VAL A 58 -3.47 -4.31 2.71
N LEU A 59 -3.39 -5.56 3.18
CA LEU A 59 -4.14 -6.69 2.65
C LEU A 59 -5.25 -7.10 3.62
N PRO A 60 -6.36 -7.65 3.11
CA PRO A 60 -7.24 -8.51 3.88
C PRO A 60 -6.43 -9.64 4.52
N GLY A 61 -6.69 -9.95 5.80
CA GLY A 61 -5.86 -10.90 6.57
C GLY A 61 -5.76 -12.28 5.91
N HIS A 62 -6.82 -12.72 5.25
CA HIS A 62 -6.90 -14.00 4.55
C HIS A 62 -6.02 -14.08 3.29
N LEU A 63 -5.59 -12.94 2.71
CA LEU A 63 -4.73 -12.91 1.52
C LEU A 63 -3.24 -12.81 1.85
N VAL A 64 -2.88 -12.51 3.10
CA VAL A 64 -1.47 -12.30 3.50
C VAL A 64 -0.60 -13.52 3.16
N GLY A 65 -1.07 -14.74 3.45
CA GLY A 65 -0.31 -15.96 3.17
C GLY A 65 -0.04 -16.17 1.68
N GLU A 66 -1.07 -16.02 0.84
CA GLU A 66 -0.96 -16.19 -0.61
C GLU A 66 -0.06 -15.14 -1.26
N VAL A 67 -0.20 -13.87 -0.84
CA VAL A 67 0.61 -12.77 -1.36
C VAL A 67 2.07 -12.92 -0.92
N MET A 68 2.35 -13.33 0.31
CA MET A 68 3.72 -13.58 0.76
C MET A 68 4.37 -14.75 0.01
N ALA A 69 3.62 -15.81 -0.29
CA ALA A 69 4.11 -16.91 -1.10
C ALA A 69 4.44 -16.45 -2.53
N ALA A 70 3.54 -15.69 -3.17
CA ALA A 70 3.76 -15.12 -4.49
C ALA A 70 4.96 -14.16 -4.51
N LYS A 71 5.10 -13.29 -3.49
CA LYS A 71 6.25 -12.40 -3.33
C LYS A 71 7.55 -13.19 -3.23
N GLY A 72 7.61 -14.23 -2.40
CA GLY A 72 8.82 -15.05 -2.22
C GLY A 72 9.34 -15.72 -3.51
N MET A 73 8.46 -15.94 -4.48
CA MET A 73 8.81 -16.46 -5.81
C MET A 73 9.34 -15.38 -6.75
N ALA A 74 8.80 -14.15 -6.68
CA ALA A 74 9.15 -13.05 -7.59
C ALA A 74 10.30 -12.16 -7.08
N ASP A 75 10.26 -11.79 -5.80
CA ASP A 75 11.23 -10.93 -5.14
C ASP A 75 11.17 -11.15 -3.62
N ARG A 76 12.23 -11.76 -3.08
CA ARG A 76 12.25 -12.19 -1.66
C ARG A 76 12.39 -11.04 -0.68
N VAL A 77 13.05 -9.94 -1.05
CA VAL A 77 13.40 -8.89 -0.09
C VAL A 77 13.51 -7.53 -0.77
N SER A 78 12.85 -6.53 -0.20
CA SER A 78 13.17 -5.13 -0.51
C SER A 78 14.52 -4.76 0.12
N GLY A 79 15.27 -3.83 -0.48
CA GLY A 79 16.62 -3.47 -0.02
C GLY A 79 16.66 -3.13 1.48
N SER A 80 17.40 -3.90 2.28
CA SER A 80 17.48 -3.67 3.73
C SER A 80 18.04 -2.30 4.11
N PRO A 81 19.07 -1.76 3.42
CA PRO A 81 19.53 -0.39 3.69
C PRO A 81 18.45 0.66 3.42
N ASP A 82 17.68 0.52 2.34
CA ASP A 82 16.60 1.46 2.00
C ASP A 82 15.49 1.42 3.05
N GLN A 83 15.09 0.22 3.49
CA GLN A 83 14.10 0.04 4.56
C GLN A 83 14.55 0.68 5.86
N LEU A 84 15.81 0.46 6.28
CA LEU A 84 16.36 1.03 7.51
C LEU A 84 16.49 2.55 7.41
N THR A 85 16.90 3.06 6.25
CA THR A 85 17.02 4.50 6.02
C THR A 85 15.66 5.18 6.10
N LEU A 86 14.63 4.60 5.46
CA LEU A 86 13.26 5.10 5.56
C LEU A 86 12.72 5.03 6.99
N ALA A 87 12.99 3.94 7.71
CA ALA A 87 12.58 3.79 9.10
C ALA A 87 13.22 4.85 10.00
N GLU A 88 14.52 5.10 9.86
CA GLU A 88 15.24 6.13 10.61
C GLU A 88 14.72 7.53 10.27
N PHE A 89 14.48 7.82 8.99
CA PHE A 89 13.89 9.10 8.56
C PHE A 89 12.53 9.35 9.22
N ILE A 90 11.63 8.35 9.20
CA ILE A 90 10.31 8.45 9.85
C ILE A 90 10.44 8.64 11.37
N ALA A 91 11.39 7.95 12.01
CA ALA A 91 11.58 8.02 13.45
C ALA A 91 12.23 9.32 13.93
N SER A 92 13.11 9.92 13.11
CA SER A 92 13.89 11.11 13.47
C SER A 92 13.26 12.44 13.04
N GLY A 93 12.39 12.44 12.02
CA GLY A 93 11.72 13.64 11.48
C GLY A 93 12.58 14.44 10.51
#